data_AF-A0A496RQF7-F1
#
_entry.id   AF-A0A496RQF7-F1
#
_cell.length_a   1.000
_cell.length_b   1.000
_cell.length_c   1.000
_cell.angle_alpha   90.00
_cell.angle_beta   90.00
_cell.angle_gamma   90.00
#
_symmetry.space_group_name_H-M   'P 1'
#
loop_
_entity.id
_entity.type
_entity.pdbx_description
1 polymer ?
#
loop_
_entity_poly.entity_id
_entity_poly.type
_entity_poly.pdbx_seq_one_letter_code
_entity_poly.pdbx_strand_id
1 'polypeptide(L)' 'KALQGAYPQLADMHLSDFKVRVLDSKQGTAAKVRVFIESQDVKKSWWTLGVSENIIEASAQALVDSLEYKLLQSKG' A
#
# COMPACT_ATOMS: atom_id res chain seq x y z
N LYS A 1 1.37 6.21 -15.85
CA LYS A 1 1.97 5.54 -14.67
C LYS A 1 3.10 4.61 -15.15
N ALA A 2 4.25 4.57 -14.48
CA ALA A 2 5.42 3.80 -14.96
C ALA A 2 5.16 2.29 -15.14
N LEU A 3 4.25 1.71 -14.35
CA LEU A 3 3.94 0.28 -14.37
C LEU A 3 2.84 -0.12 -15.37
N GLN A 4 2.13 0.83 -15.99
CA GLN A 4 1.01 0.51 -16.90
C GLN A 4 1.46 -0.18 -18.19
N GLY A 5 2.68 0.07 -18.66
CA GLY A 5 3.21 -0.56 -19.87
C GLY A 5 3.47 -2.07 -19.68
N ALA A 6 3.91 -2.47 -18.48
CA ALA A 6 4.20 -3.86 -18.14
C ALA A 6 2.97 -4.60 -17.57
N TYR A 7 2.07 -3.87 -16.89
CA TYR A 7 0.92 -4.44 -16.19
C TYR A 7 -0.36 -3.64 -16.51
N PRO A 8 -0.99 -3.86 -17.68
CA PRO A 8 -2.21 -3.17 -18.06
C PRO A 8 -3.37 -3.44 -17.09
N GLN A 9 -3.37 -4.59 -16.41
CA GLN A 9 -4.35 -4.93 -15.37
C GLN A 9 -4.36 -4.01 -14.14
N LEU A 10 -3.32 -3.18 -13.96
CA LEU A 10 -3.26 -2.15 -12.92
C LEU A 10 -3.85 -0.81 -13.37
N ALA A 11 -4.29 -0.66 -14.63
CA ALA A 11 -4.78 0.60 -15.15
C ALA A 11 -5.99 1.14 -14.37
N ASP A 12 -6.91 0.24 -14.05
CA ASP A 12 -8.17 0.55 -13.35
C ASP A 12 -8.01 0.64 -11.83
N MET A 13 -6.82 0.30 -11.31
CA MET A 13 -6.50 0.38 -9.89
C MET A 13 -6.11 1.81 -9.51
N HIS A 14 -6.66 2.28 -8.40
CA HIS A 14 -6.29 3.55 -7.77
C HIS A 14 -6.24 3.44 -6.25
N LEU A 15 -5.52 4.36 -5.62
CA LEU A 15 -5.44 4.52 -4.18
C LEU A 15 -6.70 5.27 -3.72
N SER A 16 -7.53 4.66 -2.86
CA SER A 16 -8.76 5.27 -2.35
C SER A 16 -8.59 5.91 -0.97
N ASP A 17 -7.71 5.36 -0.12
CA ASP A 17 -7.43 5.89 1.22
C ASP A 17 -5.98 5.65 1.65
N PHE A 18 -5.47 6.57 2.47
CA PHE A 18 -4.12 6.55 3.01
C PHE A 18 -4.14 6.99 4.47
N LYS A 19 -3.86 6.07 5.39
CA LYS A 19 -3.95 6.30 6.84
C LYS A 19 -2.64 5.95 7.54
N VAL A 20 -2.11 6.89 8.30
CA VAL A 20 -0.87 6.72 9.07
C VAL A 20 -1.17 6.67 10.56
N ARG A 21 -0.55 5.72 11.26
CA ARG A 21 -0.61 5.58 12.71
C ARG A 21 0.81 5.46 13.26
N VAL A 22 1.18 6.35 14.17
CA VAL A 22 2.42 6.22 14.94
C VAL A 22 2.11 5.39 16.17
N LEU A 23 2.77 4.24 16.33
CA LEU A 23 2.44 3.27 17.36
C LEU A 23 3.04 3.61 18.72
N ASP A 24 4.22 4.26 18.75
CA ASP A 24 4.93 4.44 20.00
C ASP A 24 5.80 5.70 19.99
N SER A 25 5.18 6.84 20.28
CA SER A 25 5.86 8.13 20.35
C SER A 25 6.83 8.26 21.53
N LYS A 26 6.83 7.29 22.46
CA LYS A 26 7.71 7.28 23.64
C LYS A 26 9.16 6.87 23.33
N GLN A 27 9.41 6.22 22.18
CA GLN A 27 10.76 5.79 21.77
C GLN A 27 11.52 6.84 20.95
N GLY A 28 11.01 8.09 20.86
CA GLY A 28 11.68 9.16 20.12
C GLY A 28 11.84 8.83 18.64
N THR A 29 13.08 8.70 18.16
CA THR A 29 13.42 8.41 16.75
C THR A 29 13.13 6.98 16.31
N ALA A 30 12.94 6.04 17.24
CA ALA A 30 12.59 4.64 16.95
C ALA A 30 11.08 4.38 16.93
N ALA A 31 10.28 5.45 16.84
CA ALA A 31 8.82 5.32 16.80
C ALA A 31 8.38 4.58 15.53
N LYS A 32 7.77 3.41 15.71
CA LYS A 32 7.24 2.63 14.58
C LYS A 32 6.05 3.34 13.96
N VAL A 33 6.11 3.52 12.65
CA VAL A 33 5.05 4.04 11.80
C VAL A 33 4.35 2.88 11.12
N ARG A 34 3.02 2.90 11.18
CA ARG A 34 2.14 1.95 10.51
C ARG A 34 1.34 2.71 9.46
N VAL A 35 1.47 2.30 8.20
CA VAL A 35 0.80 2.89 7.05
C VAL A 35 -0.22 1.91 6.50
N PHE A 36 -1.48 2.32 6.47
CA PHE A 36 -2.59 1.61 5.85
C PHE A 36 -2.87 2.25 4.50
N ILE A 37 -2.92 1.41 3.47
CA ILE A 37 -3.28 1.81 2.12
C ILE A 37 -4.53 1.03 1.71
N GLU A 38 -5.58 1.74 1.35
CA GLU A 38 -6.71 1.16 0.64
C GLU A 38 -6.53 1.37 -0.86
N SER A 39 -6.63 0.28 -1.60
CA SER A 39 -6.65 0.32 -3.05
C SER A 39 -7.97 -0.25 -3.56
N GLN A 40 -8.44 0.35 -4.63
CA GLN A 40 -9.72 0.03 -5.23
C GLN A 40 -9.58 -0.13 -6.74
N ASP A 41 -10.28 -1.12 -7.26
CA ASP A 41 -10.56 -1.26 -8.68
C ASP A 41 -12.09 -1.26 -8.93
N VAL A 42 -12.49 -1.51 -10.17
CA VAL A 42 -13.91 -1.53 -10.56
C VAL A 42 -14.73 -2.59 -9.82
N LYS A 43 -14.09 -3.65 -9.30
CA LYS A 43 -14.76 -4.82 -8.72
C LYS A 43 -14.69 -4.85 -7.20
N LYS A 44 -13.55 -4.48 -6.61
CA LYS A 44 -13.25 -4.69 -5.18
C LYS A 44 -12.35 -3.59 -4.62
N SER A 45 -12.44 -3.37 -3.32
CA SER A 45 -11.43 -2.66 -2.53
C SER A 45 -10.70 -3.64 -1.60
N TRP A 46 -9.46 -3.34 -1.29
CA TRP A 46 -8.65 -4.10 -0.33
C TRP A 46 -7.70 -3.18 0.42
N TRP A 47 -7.32 -3.64 1.61
CA TRP A 47 -6.42 -2.94 2.52
C TRP A 47 -5.08 -3.64 2.58
N THR A 48 -4.02 -2.85 2.65
CA THR A 48 -2.64 -3.30 2.84
C THR A 48 -1.97 -2.50 3.94
N LEU A 49 -0.96 -3.09 4.55
CA LEU A 49 -0.32 -2.56 5.74
C LEU A 49 1.19 -2.64 5.64
N GLY A 50 1.84 -1.50 5.79
CA GLY A 50 3.30 -1.42 5.93
C GLY A 50 3.67 -0.91 7.31
N VAL A 51 4.76 -1.42 7.87
CA VAL A 51 5.27 -1.02 9.19
C VAL A 51 6.77 -0.82 9.11
N SER A 52 7.23 0.39 9.37
CA SER A 52 8.66 0.73 9.45
C SER A 52 8.84 1.90 10.42
N GLU A 53 10.07 2.11 10.90
CA GLU A 53 10.45 3.35 11.60
C GLU A 53 10.47 4.55 10.63
N ASN A 54 10.51 4.30 9.32
CA ASN A 54 10.42 5.30 8.28
C ASN A 54 9.08 5.26 7.55
N ILE A 55 8.38 6.39 7.49
CA ILE A 55 7.09 6.52 6.79
C ILE A 55 7.19 6.18 5.29
N ILE A 56 8.31 6.49 4.64
CA ILE A 56 8.52 6.23 3.21
C ILE A 56 8.63 4.72 2.96
N GLU A 57 9.40 4.01 3.80
CA GLU A 57 9.54 2.56 3.70
C GLU A 57 8.22 1.85 4.01
N ALA A 58 7.53 2.26 5.06
CA ALA A 58 6.21 1.71 5.40
C ALA A 58 5.20 1.93 4.26
N SER A 59 5.25 3.10 3.61
CA SER A 59 4.39 3.39 2.45
C SER A 59 4.75 2.56 1.24
N ALA A 60 6.04 2.40 0.95
CA ALA A 60 6.52 1.59 -0.17
C ALA A 60 6.12 0.12 -0.01
N GLN A 61 6.26 -0.43 1.20
CA GLN A 61 5.85 -1.79 1.51
C GLN A 61 4.35 -1.99 1.31
N ALA A 62 3.51 -1.14 1.91
CA ALA A 62 2.05 -1.23 1.75
C ALA A 62 1.63 -1.12 0.27
N LEU A 63 2.28 -0.24 -0.50
CA LEU A 63 1.97 -0.04 -1.91
C LEU A 63 2.35 -1.27 -2.76
N VAL A 64 3.53 -1.85 -2.53
CA VAL A 64 3.96 -3.08 -3.22
C VAL A 64 3.00 -4.23 -2.91
N ASP A 65 2.66 -4.45 -1.64
CA ASP A 65 1.71 -5.48 -1.23
C ASP A 65 0.36 -5.31 -1.93
N SER A 66 -0.10 -4.06 -2.10
CA SER A 66 -1.37 -3.76 -2.76
C SER A 66 -1.34 -4.10 -4.25
N LEU A 67 -0.23 -3.76 -4.92
CA LEU A 67 -0.03 -4.07 -6.33
C LEU A 67 0.06 -5.59 -6.54
N GLU A 68 0.81 -6.29 -5.68
CA GLU A 68 0.92 -7.76 -5.72
C GLU A 68 -0.43 -8.43 -5.53
N TYR A 69 -1.23 -7.98 -4.56
CA TYR A 69 -2.58 -8.49 -4.35
C TYR A 69 -3.43 -8.35 -5.62
N LYS A 70 -3.40 -7.19 -6.29
CA LYS A 70 -4.12 -6.98 -7.55
C LYS A 70 -3.62 -7.91 -8.66
N LEU A 71 -2.30 -8.06 -8.79
CA LEU A 71 -1.71 -8.93 -9.81
C LEU A 71 -2.07 -10.40 -9.58
N LEU A 72 -2.11 -10.87 -8.33
CA LEU A 72 -2.54 -12.22 -7.97
C LEU A 72 -4.01 -12.46 -8.34
N GLN A 73 -4.89 -11.49 -8.06
CA GLN A 73 -6.31 -11.57 -8.39
C GLN A 73 -6.58 -11.53 -9.90
N SER A 74 -5.67 -10.97 -10.71
CA SER A 74 -5.77 -10.94 -12.17
C SER A 74 -5.25 -12.22 -12.86
N LYS A 75 -4.58 -13.12 -12.12
CA LYS A 75 -4.05 -14.38 -12.66
C LYS A 75 -4.98 -15.59 -12.46
N GLY A 76 -6.17 -15.39 -11.90
CA GLY A 76 -7.23 -16.41 -11.77
C GLY A 76 -8.44 -16.08 -12.63
#